data_AF-A0A6A1UPT6-F1
#
_entry.id   AF-A0A6A1UPT6-F1
#
_cell.length_a   1.000
_cell.length_b   1.000
_cell.length_c   1.000
_cell.angle_alpha   90.00
_cell.angle_beta   90.00
_cell.angle_gamma   90.00
#
_symmetry.space_group_name_H-M   'P 1'
#
loop_
_entity.id
_entity.type
_entity.pdbx_description
1 polymer ?
#
loop_
_entity_poly.entity_id
_entity_poly.type
_entity_poly.pdbx_seq_one_letter_code
_entity_poly.pdbx_strand_id
1 'polypeptide(L)'
;MTVDKLLFVLLSPKDVHIEEELVAQMSEEDLEILNGSGMTAMALALGDTKMLEFMHKKNKKLLTICDPKNRIPLLVALEVGNIEAAHHLYPVTPKEDLIQDAKDHSDSSLITALILWNKLGKDL
;
A
#
# COMPACT_ATOMS: atom_id res chain seq x y z
N MET A 1 -12.43 -2.69 16.61
CA MET A 1 -12.92 -1.56 15.77
C MET A 1 -13.30 -2.16 14.41
N THR A 2 -14.30 -1.63 13.68
CA THR A 2 -14.78 -2.30 12.44
C THR A 2 -14.15 -1.70 11.18
N VAL A 3 -14.04 -2.51 10.13
CA VAL A 3 -13.67 -2.14 8.74
C VAL A 3 -14.28 -0.80 8.32
N ASP A 4 -15.53 -0.57 8.72
CA ASP A 4 -16.33 0.58 8.31
C ASP A 4 -15.73 1.92 8.75
N LYS A 5 -15.01 1.97 9.88
CA LYS A 5 -14.34 3.20 10.33
C LYS A 5 -13.15 3.57 9.44
N LEU A 6 -12.40 2.55 9.02
CA LEU A 6 -11.25 2.72 8.15
C LEU A 6 -11.69 3.07 6.71
N LEU A 7 -12.73 2.38 6.22
CA LEU A 7 -13.35 2.69 4.94
C LEU A 7 -13.96 4.10 4.93
N PHE A 8 -14.60 4.50 6.03
CA PHE A 8 -15.13 5.86 6.19
C PHE A 8 -14.02 6.90 6.09
N VAL A 9 -12.88 6.71 6.76
CA VAL A 9 -11.71 7.61 6.65
C VAL A 9 -11.23 7.74 5.21
N LEU A 10 -11.00 6.60 4.54
CA LEU A 10 -10.43 6.58 3.19
C LEU A 10 -11.37 7.13 2.10
N LEU A 11 -12.68 7.14 2.37
CA LEU A 11 -13.71 7.66 1.46
C LEU A 11 -14.22 9.04 1.86
N SER A 12 -13.73 9.60 2.98
CA SER A 12 -14.10 10.95 3.42
C SER A 12 -13.46 12.02 2.54
N PRO A 13 -14.07 13.21 2.41
CA PRO A 13 -13.38 14.36 1.84
C PRO A 13 -12.11 14.64 2.65
N LYS A 14 -10.98 14.90 1.97
CA LYS A 14 -9.65 15.09 2.56
C LYS A 14 -9.57 16.31 3.50
N ASP A 15 -10.14 16.21 4.69
CA ASP A 15 -9.83 17.07 5.83
C ASP A 15 -8.69 16.38 6.60
N VAL A 16 -7.46 16.75 6.22
CA VAL A 16 -6.18 16.10 6.56
C VAL A 16 -5.96 15.89 8.08
N HIS A 17 -6.70 16.56 8.96
CA HIS A 17 -6.57 16.37 10.41
C HIS A 17 -7.38 15.21 11.00
N ILE A 18 -8.54 14.88 10.43
CA ILE A 18 -9.43 13.86 11.03
C ILE A 18 -8.91 12.45 10.72
N GLU A 19 -8.32 12.27 9.54
CA GLU A 19 -7.84 10.96 9.07
C GLU A 19 -6.58 10.51 9.83
N GLU A 20 -5.62 11.43 10.05
CA GLU A 20 -4.38 11.15 10.80
C GLU A 20 -4.68 10.81 12.27
N GLU A 21 -5.55 11.57 12.94
CA GLU A 21 -5.96 11.30 14.33
C GLU A 21 -6.69 9.97 14.47
N LEU A 22 -7.47 9.56 13.46
CA LEU A 22 -8.17 8.29 13.52
C LEU A 22 -7.19 7.14 13.35
N VAL A 23 -6.31 7.17 12.34
CA VAL A 23 -5.28 6.13 12.15
C VAL A 23 -4.32 6.07 13.35
N ALA A 24 -4.05 7.20 14.01
CA ALA A 24 -3.24 7.23 15.23
C ALA A 24 -3.86 6.38 16.36
N GLN A 25 -5.20 6.40 16.48
CA GLN A 25 -5.96 5.66 17.47
C GLN A 25 -6.16 4.18 17.10
N MET A 26 -5.86 3.78 15.87
CA MET A 26 -5.95 2.39 15.44
C MET A 26 -4.80 1.55 15.98
N SER A 27 -5.10 0.29 16.33
CA SER A 27 -4.07 -0.72 16.57
C SER A 27 -3.43 -1.15 15.25
N GLU A 28 -2.30 -1.86 15.31
CA GLU A 28 -1.72 -2.47 14.12
C GLU A 28 -2.72 -3.44 13.49
N GLU A 29 -3.38 -4.27 14.31
CA GLU A 29 -4.34 -5.28 13.89
C GLU A 29 -5.55 -4.67 13.21
N ASP A 30 -6.04 -3.53 13.70
CA ASP A 30 -7.17 -2.83 13.07
C ASP A 30 -6.84 -2.32 11.67
N LEU A 31 -5.56 -2.03 11.36
CA LEU A 31 -5.10 -1.62 10.03
C LEU A 31 -4.92 -2.80 9.06
N GLU A 32 -4.71 -4.00 9.60
CA GLU A 32 -4.56 -5.24 8.82
C GLU A 32 -5.90 -5.82 8.36
N ILE A 33 -7.00 -5.34 8.95
CA ILE A 33 -8.36 -5.78 8.59
C ILE A 33 -8.64 -5.50 7.11
N LEU A 34 -9.10 -6.53 6.41
CA LEU A 34 -9.51 -6.44 5.02
C LEU A 34 -10.95 -5.94 4.88
N ASN A 35 -11.21 -5.12 3.87
CA ASN A 35 -12.58 -4.71 3.55
C ASN A 35 -13.39 -5.83 2.87
N GLY A 36 -14.66 -5.57 2.55
CA GLY A 36 -15.53 -6.55 1.87
C GLY A 36 -15.04 -7.00 0.49
N SER A 37 -14.07 -6.28 -0.10
CA SER A 37 -13.39 -6.65 -1.35
C SER A 37 -12.02 -7.30 -1.11
N GLY A 38 -11.67 -7.61 0.15
CA GLY A 38 -10.38 -8.18 0.54
C GLY A 38 -9.19 -7.22 0.44
N MET A 39 -9.44 -5.91 0.37
CA MET A 39 -8.40 -4.88 0.28
C MET A 39 -7.99 -4.38 1.66
N THR A 40 -6.70 -4.11 1.85
CA THR A 40 -6.17 -3.47 3.06
C THR A 40 -6.38 -1.96 3.06
N ALA A 41 -6.19 -1.34 4.22
CA ALA A 41 -6.09 0.10 4.37
C ALA A 41 -5.08 0.74 3.41
N MET A 42 -3.89 0.15 3.32
CA MET A 42 -2.80 0.68 2.52
C MET A 42 -3.09 0.58 1.01
N ALA A 43 -3.75 -0.49 0.56
CA ALA A 43 -4.15 -0.64 -0.84
C ALA A 43 -5.28 0.33 -1.24
N LEU A 44 -6.09 0.78 -0.29
CA LEU A 44 -7.10 1.82 -0.50
C LEU A 44 -6.51 3.25 -0.44
N ALA A 45 -5.43 3.43 0.32
CA ALA A 45 -4.74 4.71 0.50
C ALA A 45 -3.81 5.10 -0.65
N LEU A 46 -3.77 4.35 -1.77
CA LEU A 46 -2.85 4.63 -2.88
C LEU A 46 -3.00 6.04 -3.49
N GLY A 47 -4.14 6.70 -3.32
CA GLY A 47 -4.36 8.09 -3.76
C GLY A 47 -3.87 9.16 -2.76
N ASP A 48 -3.23 8.77 -1.67
CA ASP A 48 -2.75 9.68 -0.63
C ASP A 48 -1.38 9.24 -0.07
N THR A 49 -0.31 9.81 -0.62
CA THR A 49 1.07 9.50 -0.22
C THR A 49 1.35 9.83 1.25
N LYS A 50 0.73 10.87 1.82
CA LYS A 50 0.87 11.18 3.25
C LYS A 50 0.24 10.11 4.11
N MET A 51 -0.93 9.61 3.71
CA MET A 51 -1.58 8.50 4.40
C MET A 51 -0.76 7.22 4.30
N LEU A 52 -0.15 6.93 3.14
CA LEU A 52 0.76 5.80 2.98
C LEU A 52 1.96 5.89 3.95
N GLU A 53 2.58 7.06 4.08
CA GLU A 53 3.66 7.28 5.04
C GLU A 53 3.20 7.02 6.48
N PHE A 54 2.04 7.56 6.84
CA PHE A 54 1.51 7.48 8.19
C PHE A 54 1.17 6.03 8.56
N MET A 55 0.48 5.33 7.67
CA MET A 55 0.17 3.90 7.81
C MET A 55 1.44 3.05 7.88
N HIS A 56 2.44 3.32 7.02
CA HIS A 56 3.71 2.60 7.04
C HIS A 56 4.47 2.77 8.36
N LYS A 57 4.53 3.99 8.90
CA LYS A 57 5.16 4.29 10.19
C LYS A 57 4.46 3.55 11.33
N LYS A 58 3.14 3.41 11.26
CA LYS A 58 2.32 2.76 12.28
C LYS A 58 2.41 1.23 12.22
N ASN A 59 2.31 0.63 11.04
CA ASN A 59 2.41 -0.82 10.85
C ASN A 59 3.14 -1.16 9.55
N LYS A 60 4.38 -1.67 9.69
CA LYS A 60 5.23 -2.03 8.55
C LYS A 60 4.71 -3.23 7.76
N LYS A 61 3.93 -4.12 8.38
CA LYS A 61 3.39 -5.33 7.72
C LYS A 61 2.40 -5.00 6.62
N LEU A 62 1.80 -3.81 6.65
CA LEU A 62 0.85 -3.37 5.62
C LEU A 62 1.45 -3.41 4.21
N LEU A 63 2.78 -3.28 4.08
CA LEU A 63 3.49 -3.37 2.80
C LEU A 63 3.48 -4.77 2.18
N THR A 64 3.17 -5.81 2.95
CA THR A 64 3.27 -7.22 2.54
C THR A 64 1.95 -7.96 2.64
N ILE A 65 0.87 -7.29 3.09
CA ILE A 65 -0.46 -7.91 3.10
C ILE A 65 -1.04 -7.82 1.70
N CYS A 66 -1.28 -9.00 1.14
CA CYS A 66 -1.76 -9.12 -0.22
C CYS A 66 -3.26 -8.86 -0.36
N ASP A 67 -3.65 -8.38 -1.54
CA ASP A 67 -5.04 -8.32 -1.98
C ASP A 67 -5.57 -9.73 -2.37
N PRO A 68 -6.84 -9.87 -2.79
CA PRO A 68 -7.39 -11.17 -3.19
C PRO A 68 -6.70 -11.82 -4.40
N LYS A 69 -5.99 -11.03 -5.21
CA LYS A 69 -5.15 -11.54 -6.30
C LYS A 69 -3.74 -11.85 -5.82
N ASN A 70 -3.51 -11.96 -4.51
CA ASN A 70 -2.22 -12.22 -3.89
C ASN A 70 -1.15 -11.17 -4.23
N ARG A 71 -1.54 -9.90 -4.48
CA ARG A 71 -0.63 -8.79 -4.80
C ARG A 71 -0.37 -7.91 -3.59
N ILE A 72 0.89 -7.58 -3.31
CA ILE A 72 1.27 -6.54 -2.35
C ILE A 72 0.88 -5.14 -2.85
N PRO A 73 0.72 -4.13 -1.95
CA PRO A 73 0.27 -2.78 -2.32
C PRO A 73 1.10 -2.11 -3.43
N LEU A 74 2.41 -2.37 -3.48
CA LEU A 74 3.28 -1.86 -4.55
C LEU A 74 2.84 -2.36 -5.94
N LEU A 75 2.53 -3.64 -6.06
CA LEU A 75 2.09 -4.20 -7.34
C LEU A 75 0.68 -3.74 -7.72
N VAL A 76 -0.20 -3.56 -6.72
CA VAL A 76 -1.52 -2.94 -6.95
C VAL A 76 -1.35 -1.54 -7.54
N ALA A 77 -0.44 -0.72 -6.98
CA ALA A 77 -0.15 0.63 -7.48
C ALA A 77 0.37 0.61 -8.93
N LEU A 78 1.22 -0.36 -9.27
CA LEU A 78 1.74 -0.53 -10.62
C LEU A 78 0.67 -0.99 -11.62
N GLU A 79 -0.17 -1.97 -11.24
CA GLU A 79 -1.25 -2.48 -12.11
C GLU A 79 -2.26 -1.39 -12.46
N VAL A 80 -2.58 -0.51 -11.52
CA VAL A 80 -3.50 0.63 -11.78
C VAL A 80 -2.80 1.85 -12.38
N GLY A 81 -1.49 1.79 -12.64
CA GLY A 81 -0.70 2.89 -13.21
C GLY A 81 -0.46 4.07 -12.27
N ASN A 82 -0.62 3.89 -10.96
CA ASN A 82 -0.36 4.93 -9.96
C ASN A 82 1.15 5.01 -9.64
N ILE A 83 1.87 5.70 -10.53
CA ILE A 83 3.34 5.83 -10.46
C ILE A 83 3.80 6.57 -9.19
N GLU A 84 3.03 7.55 -8.71
CA GLU A 84 3.38 8.30 -7.50
C GLU A 84 3.38 7.40 -6.25
N ALA A 85 2.31 6.62 -6.05
CA ALA A 85 2.27 5.66 -4.95
C ALA A 85 3.30 4.55 -5.11
N ALA A 86 3.53 4.07 -6.34
CA ALA A 86 4.57 3.08 -6.60
C ALA A 86 5.96 3.62 -6.23
N HIS A 87 6.28 4.86 -6.60
CA HIS A 87 7.53 5.51 -6.22
C HIS A 87 7.68 5.65 -4.70
N HIS A 88 6.56 5.89 -3.99
CA HIS A 88 6.55 6.01 -2.55
C HIS A 88 6.74 4.67 -1.82
N LEU A 89 6.07 3.61 -2.28
CA LEU A 89 6.09 2.29 -1.65
C LEU A 89 7.37 1.52 -1.97
N TYR A 90 7.88 1.66 -3.19
CA TYR A 90 9.03 0.94 -3.69
C TYR A 90 10.27 0.93 -2.77
N PRO A 91 10.77 2.07 -2.24
CA PRO A 91 11.97 2.07 -1.40
C PRO A 91 11.74 1.44 -0.01
N VAL A 92 10.48 1.30 0.43
CA VAL A 92 10.14 0.77 1.76
C VAL A 92 9.62 -0.67 1.72
N THR A 93 9.25 -1.19 0.54
CA THR A 93 8.85 -2.59 0.35
C THR A 93 10.06 -3.53 0.48
N PRO A 94 9.98 -4.59 1.32
CA PRO A 94 11.04 -5.59 1.40
C PRO A 94 11.24 -6.32 0.07
N LYS A 95 12.50 -6.59 -0.29
CA LYS A 95 12.84 -7.18 -1.60
C LYS A 95 12.37 -8.61 -1.72
N GLU A 96 12.42 -9.35 -0.62
CA GLU A 96 12.05 -10.76 -0.56
C GLU A 96 10.57 -10.95 -0.87
N ASP A 97 9.71 -10.10 -0.31
CA ASP A 97 8.27 -10.10 -0.56
C ASP A 97 7.95 -9.68 -2.01
N LEU A 98 8.65 -8.67 -2.53
CA LEU A 98 8.53 -8.28 -3.95
C LEU A 98 8.89 -9.44 -4.90
N ILE A 99 9.96 -10.19 -4.61
CA ILE A 99 10.39 -11.33 -5.43
C ILE A 99 9.41 -12.51 -5.30
N GLN A 100 8.86 -12.75 -4.10
CA GLN A 100 7.96 -13.87 -3.87
C GLN A 100 6.63 -13.66 -4.60
N ASP A 101 6.02 -12.50 -4.44
CA ASP A 101 4.78 -12.14 -5.14
C ASP A 101 4.94 -12.23 -6.67
N ALA A 102 6.09 -11.74 -7.16
CA ALA A 102 6.44 -11.79 -8.57
C ALA A 102 6.67 -13.21 -9.14
N LYS A 103 6.96 -14.20 -8.31
CA LYS A 103 7.02 -15.60 -8.75
C LYS A 103 5.62 -16.19 -8.88
N ASP A 104 4.72 -15.77 -8.01
CA ASP A 104 3.34 -16.23 -8.01
C ASP A 104 2.57 -15.63 -9.21
N HIS A 105 2.98 -14.45 -9.68
CA HIS A 105 2.38 -13.74 -10.80
C HIS A 105 3.43 -13.49 -11.89
N SER A 106 3.37 -14.20 -13.02
CA SER A 106 4.22 -13.97 -14.21
C SER A 106 3.88 -12.63 -14.92
N ASP A 107 3.90 -11.53 -14.17
CA ASP A 107 3.11 -10.34 -14.45
C ASP A 107 3.94 -9.15 -14.94
N SER A 108 3.34 -8.38 -15.84
CA SER A 108 3.82 -7.12 -16.42
C SER A 108 4.17 -6.06 -15.36
N SER A 109 3.51 -6.13 -14.20
CA SER A 109 3.77 -5.29 -13.03
C SER A 109 5.21 -5.42 -12.53
N LEU A 110 5.81 -6.62 -12.58
CA LEU A 110 7.22 -6.85 -12.22
C LEU A 110 8.17 -6.19 -13.21
N ILE A 111 7.89 -6.28 -14.52
CA ILE A 111 8.72 -5.65 -15.56
C ILE A 111 8.75 -4.14 -15.30
N THR A 112 7.59 -3.55 -14.98
CA THR A 112 7.49 -2.14 -14.62
C THR A 112 8.26 -1.83 -13.32
N ALA A 113 8.14 -2.67 -12.29
CA ALA A 113 8.87 -2.52 -11.04
C ALA A 113 10.39 -2.60 -11.22
N LEU A 114 10.90 -3.53 -12.05
CA LEU A 114 12.33 -3.69 -12.35
C LEU A 114 12.88 -2.52 -13.19
N ILE A 115 12.07 -1.98 -14.11
CA ILE A 115 12.42 -0.78 -14.85
C ILE A 115 12.52 0.42 -13.90
N LEU A 116 11.55 0.58 -12.99
CA LEU A 116 11.61 1.61 -11.96
C LEU A 116 12.78 1.39 -11.01
N TRP A 117 13.06 0.15 -10.59
CA TRP A 117 14.24 -0.20 -9.77
C TRP A 117 15.53 0.28 -10.43
N ASN A 118 15.70 0.01 -11.72
CA ASN A 118 16.89 0.42 -12.47
C ASN A 118 16.98 1.93 -12.72
N LYS A 119 15.85 2.64 -12.73
CA LYS A 119 15.83 4.12 -12.83
C LYS A 119 16.13 4.76 -11.48
N LEU A 120 15.43 4.34 -10.43
CA LEU A 120 15.55 4.89 -9.08
C LEU A 120 16.87 4.51 -8.40
N GLY A 121 17.43 3.35 -8.71
CA GLY A 121 18.75 2.93 -8.24
C GLY A 121 19.93 3.69 -8.89
N LYS A 122 19.68 4.60 -9.83
CA LYS A 122 20.70 5.49 -10.41
C LYS A 122 20.70 6.91 -9.83
N ASP A 123 19.68 7.26 -9.05
CA ASP A 123 19.52 8.59 -8.44
C ASP A 123 19.85 8.58 -6.92
N LEU A 124 20.55 7.53 -6.44
CA LEU A 124 21.03 7.35 -5.05
C LEU A 124 22.56 7.24 -5.00
#